data_AF-A0A1B6FLM3-F1
#
_entry.id   AF-A0A1B6FLM3-F1
#
_cell.length_a   1.000
_cell.length_b   1.000
_cell.length_c   1.000
_cell.angle_alpha   90.00
_cell.angle_beta   90.00
_cell.angle_gamma   90.00
#
_symmetry.space_group_name_H-M   'P 1'
#
loop_
_entity.id
_entity.type
_entity.pdbx_description
1 polymer ?
#
loop_
_entity_poly.entity_id
_entity_poly.type
_entity_poly.pdbx_seq_one_letter_code
_entity_poly.pdbx_strand_id
1 'polypeptide(L)'
;MEFSNTGFNWEQVNGCRTLGPLKGEENYNPPLGSEVFVGKLPRDCFELELYGFMSKVGPVYDIRLMVNLYGDNRGFAFVRFYNPENAAKAIVELNQKNIRPGRRVGVTISTDHRTLLLIGLDCRVSKDDIFKVCDSALPGNLMSVTEL
;
A
#
# COMPACT_ATOMS: atom_id res chain seq x y z
N MET A 1 24.62 0.61 7.03
CA MET A 1 23.94 -0.69 6.95
C MET A 1 23.54 -0.87 5.50
N GLU A 2 24.16 -1.82 4.80
CA GLU A 2 23.86 -2.12 3.41
C GLU A 2 22.51 -2.86 3.30
N PHE A 3 21.65 -2.38 2.42
CA PHE A 3 20.26 -2.82 2.24
C PHE A 3 20.10 -4.28 1.83
N SER A 4 21.14 -4.89 1.26
CA SER A 4 21.15 -6.26 0.75
C SER A 4 20.82 -7.31 1.81
N ASN A 5 20.93 -6.97 3.10
CA ASN A 5 20.74 -7.91 4.21
C ASN A 5 19.40 -7.79 4.95
N THR A 6 18.47 -6.93 4.48
CA THR A 6 17.19 -6.66 5.18
C THR A 6 16.06 -7.61 4.80
N GLY A 7 16.22 -8.39 3.72
CA GLY A 7 15.20 -9.34 3.24
C GLY A 7 14.02 -8.70 2.51
N PHE A 8 13.92 -7.37 2.45
CA PHE A 8 12.89 -6.66 1.69
C PHE A 8 13.19 -6.64 0.20
N ASN A 9 12.14 -6.76 -0.61
CA ASN A 9 12.21 -6.40 -2.02
C ASN A 9 12.20 -4.87 -2.17
N TRP A 10 12.98 -4.34 -3.11
CA TRP A 10 13.00 -2.91 -3.44
C TRP A 10 12.82 -2.74 -4.94
N GLU A 11 11.90 -1.87 -5.34
CA GLU A 11 11.58 -1.62 -6.74
C GLU A 11 11.25 -0.15 -7.00
N GLN A 12 11.59 0.36 -8.18
CA GLN A 12 11.15 1.67 -8.64
C GLN A 12 10.50 1.56 -10.02
N VAL A 13 9.19 1.86 -10.10
CA VAL A 13 8.41 1.80 -11.34
C VAL A 13 7.58 3.07 -11.49
N ASN A 14 7.68 3.75 -12.64
CA ASN A 14 6.83 4.88 -13.03
C ASN A 14 6.67 5.99 -11.96
N GLY A 15 7.73 6.29 -11.21
CA GLY A 15 7.68 7.30 -10.15
C GLY A 15 7.07 6.80 -8.83
N CYS A 16 7.02 5.49 -8.61
CA CYS A 16 6.73 4.89 -7.31
C CYS A 16 7.96 4.10 -6.85
N ARG A 17 8.47 4.37 -5.65
CA ARG A 17 9.48 3.57 -4.96
C ARG A 17 8.78 2.67 -3.97
N THR A 18 8.90 1.36 -4.16
CA THR A 18 8.26 0.35 -3.33
C THR A 18 9.32 -0.35 -2.47
N LEU A 19 9.05 -0.42 -1.17
CA LEU A 19 9.81 -1.22 -0.20
C LEU A 19 8.90 -2.31 0.36
N GLY A 20 9.28 -3.56 0.18
CA GLY A 20 8.50 -4.73 0.57
C GLY A 20 7.74 -5.38 -0.60
N PRO A 21 7.09 -6.52 -0.37
CA PRO A 21 7.12 -7.32 0.86
C PRO A 21 8.47 -8.00 1.12
N LEU A 22 8.60 -8.69 2.25
CA LEU A 22 9.73 -9.57 2.50
C LEU A 22 9.82 -10.65 1.42
N LYS A 23 11.04 -11.05 1.06
CA LYS A 23 11.27 -12.14 0.11
C LYS A 23 10.53 -13.40 0.55
N GLY A 24 9.65 -13.91 -0.32
CA GLY A 24 8.83 -15.08 -0.06
C GLY A 24 7.40 -14.78 0.45
N GLU A 25 7.08 -13.52 0.75
CA GLU A 25 5.74 -13.11 1.21
C GLU A 25 4.91 -12.39 0.13
N GLU A 26 5.35 -12.45 -1.11
CA GLU A 26 4.72 -11.81 -2.29
C GLU A 26 3.28 -12.29 -2.53
N ASN A 27 2.95 -13.52 -2.12
CA ASN A 27 1.62 -14.10 -2.29
C ASN A 27 0.64 -13.76 -1.16
N TYR A 28 1.11 -13.15 -0.07
CA TYR A 28 0.23 -12.72 1.00
C TYR A 28 -0.52 -11.45 0.59
N ASN A 29 -1.85 -11.46 0.67
CA ASN A 29 -2.67 -10.28 0.41
C ASN A 29 -3.22 -9.72 1.73
N PRO A 30 -2.68 -8.60 2.24
CA PRO A 30 -3.23 -8.00 3.45
C PRO A 30 -4.72 -7.64 3.28
N PRO A 31 -5.54 -7.89 4.32
CA PRO A 31 -6.98 -7.65 4.25
C PRO A 31 -7.31 -6.16 4.03
N LEU A 32 -8.58 -5.91 3.67
CA LEU A 32 -9.10 -4.55 3.50
C LEU A 32 -8.90 -3.72 4.78
N GLY A 33 -8.57 -2.44 4.60
CA GLY A 33 -8.31 -1.53 5.71
C GLY A 33 -6.91 -1.63 6.32
N SER A 34 -6.03 -2.50 5.80
CA SER A 34 -4.63 -2.58 6.25
C SER A 34 -3.71 -1.51 5.68
N GLU A 35 -4.21 -0.60 4.84
CA GLU A 35 -3.41 0.46 4.20
C GLU A 35 -3.76 1.84 4.76
N VAL A 36 -2.72 2.66 5.02
CA VAL A 36 -2.86 4.05 5.42
C VAL A 36 -2.22 4.98 4.39
N PHE A 37 -2.83 6.16 4.24
CA PHE A 37 -2.24 7.27 3.51
C PHE A 37 -1.39 8.10 4.47
N VAL A 38 -0.17 8.39 4.05
CA VAL A 38 0.78 9.21 4.82
C VAL A 38 1.13 10.44 4.01
N GLY A 39 0.70 11.61 4.48
CA GLY A 39 0.94 12.90 3.83
C GLY A 39 1.80 13.84 4.65
N LYS A 40 2.08 15.01 4.06
CA LYS A 40 2.94 16.06 4.66
C LYS A 40 4.36 15.56 4.96
N LEU A 41 4.85 14.61 4.16
CA LEU A 41 6.22 14.14 4.26
C LEU A 41 7.19 15.25 3.82
N PRO A 42 8.31 15.46 4.52
CA PRO A 42 9.43 16.25 4.02
C PRO A 42 9.91 15.71 2.67
N ARG A 43 10.35 16.56 1.73
CA ARG A 43 10.78 16.16 0.37
C ARG A 43 12.02 15.26 0.32
N ASP A 44 12.72 15.17 1.44
CA ASP A 44 13.92 14.38 1.68
C ASP A 44 13.68 13.20 2.65
N CYS A 45 12.41 12.88 2.92
CA CYS A 45 12.00 11.70 3.66
C CYS A 45 11.77 10.53 2.70
N PHE A 46 12.44 9.41 2.93
CA PHE A 46 12.38 8.25 2.04
C PHE A 46 11.83 7.00 2.76
N GLU A 47 11.70 5.90 2.01
CA GLU A 47 11.05 4.66 2.42
C GLU A 47 11.60 4.09 3.73
N LEU A 48 12.91 4.17 4.00
CA LEU A 48 13.50 3.65 5.24
C LEU A 48 13.09 4.41 6.48
N GLU A 49 13.12 5.75 6.39
CA GLU A 49 12.74 6.59 7.51
C GLU A 49 11.26 6.41 7.83
N LEU A 50 10.45 6.31 6.77
CA LEU A 50 9.04 6.02 6.89
C LEU A 50 8.80 4.63 7.49
N TYR A 51 9.55 3.60 7.06
CA TYR A 51 9.49 2.25 7.62
C TYR A 51 9.80 2.26 9.12
N GLY A 52 10.90 2.88 9.54
CA GLY A 52 11.25 2.97 10.96
C GLY A 52 10.21 3.72 11.79
N PHE A 53 9.58 4.75 11.21
CA PHE A 53 8.52 5.50 11.88
C PHE A 53 7.21 4.70 12.01
N MET A 54 6.80 4.01 10.94
CA MET A 54 5.57 3.22 10.89
C MET A 54 5.67 1.89 11.63
N SER A 55 6.87 1.31 11.70
CA SER A 55 7.13 0.07 12.45
C SER A 55 6.85 0.18 13.95
N LYS A 56 6.67 1.40 14.48
CA LYS A 56 6.30 1.65 15.88
C LYS A 56 4.94 1.10 16.26
N VAL A 57 4.00 1.00 15.31
CA VAL A 57 2.63 0.51 15.56
C VAL A 57 2.43 -0.95 15.16
N GLY A 58 3.32 -1.50 14.33
CA GLY A 58 3.26 -2.90 13.91
C GLY A 58 4.12 -3.20 12.67
N PRO A 59 4.22 -4.49 12.27
CA PRO A 59 4.98 -4.89 11.09
C PRO A 59 4.36 -4.29 9.82
N VAL A 60 5.22 -3.67 9.00
CA VAL A 60 4.86 -3.08 7.71
C VAL A 60 5.07 -4.13 6.63
N TYR A 61 4.03 -4.35 5.82
CA TYR A 61 4.06 -5.28 4.69
C TYR A 61 4.75 -4.62 3.49
N ASP A 62 4.27 -3.45 3.05
CA ASP A 62 4.90 -2.67 2.00
C ASP A 62 4.78 -1.16 2.24
N ILE A 63 5.64 -0.41 1.55
CA ILE A 63 5.60 1.04 1.47
C ILE A 63 5.69 1.44 0.01
N ARG A 64 4.72 2.22 -0.46
CA ARG A 64 4.72 2.83 -1.78
C ARG A 64 4.92 4.33 -1.65
N LEU A 65 6.16 4.78 -1.83
CA LEU A 65 6.54 6.19 -1.80
C LEU A 65 6.44 6.78 -3.21
N MET A 66 5.62 7.81 -3.36
CA MET A 66 5.46 8.49 -4.66
C MET A 66 6.60 9.49 -4.87
N VAL A 67 7.31 9.36 -5.98
CA VAL A 67 8.42 10.23 -6.38
C VAL A 67 8.15 10.93 -7.71
N ASN A 68 8.80 12.07 -7.92
CA ASN A 68 8.82 12.74 -9.22
C ASN A 68 9.86 12.09 -10.15
N LEU A 69 9.93 12.57 -11.40
CA LEU A 69 10.92 12.09 -12.37
C LEU A 69 12.36 12.46 -12.00
N TYR A 70 12.54 13.44 -11.10
CA TYR A 70 13.83 13.90 -10.61
C TYR A 70 14.31 13.12 -9.36
N GLY A 71 13.49 12.19 -8.84
CA GLY A 71 13.80 11.36 -7.67
C GLY A 71 13.37 11.93 -6.32
N ASP A 72 12.84 13.15 -6.25
CA ASP A 72 12.29 13.71 -5.00
C ASP A 72 10.95 13.05 -4.67
N ASN A 73 10.66 12.86 -3.38
CA ASN A 73 9.32 12.44 -3.00
C ASN A 73 8.28 13.54 -3.23
N ARG A 74 7.04 13.12 -3.53
CA ARG A 74 5.89 14.00 -3.77
C ARG A 74 5.22 14.48 -2.48
N GLY A 75 5.80 14.22 -1.32
CA GLY A 75 5.26 14.59 -0.01
C GLY A 75 4.22 13.62 0.55
N PHE A 76 4.04 12.45 -0.08
CA PHE A 76 3.12 11.42 0.42
C PHE A 76 3.54 10.00 0.02
N ALA A 77 3.04 9.03 0.78
CA ALA A 77 3.25 7.60 0.59
C ALA A 77 2.00 6.82 1.02
N PHE A 78 1.89 5.58 0.54
CA PHE A 78 0.97 4.59 1.05
C PHE A 78 1.76 3.55 1.83
N VAL A 79 1.26 3.18 2.99
CA VAL A 79 1.90 2.18 3.85
C VAL A 79 0.88 1.10 4.14
N ARG A 80 1.20 -0.13 3.76
CA ARG A 80 0.37 -1.30 4.02
C ARG A 80 0.96 -2.09 5.16
N PHE A 81 0.13 -2.40 6.15
CA PHE A 81 0.47 -3.30 7.24
C PHE A 81 -0.04 -4.71 6.92
N TYR A 82 0.40 -5.71 7.69
CA TYR A 82 -0.17 -7.06 7.60
C TYR A 82 -1.63 -7.09 8.08
N ASN A 83 -1.97 -6.29 9.10
CA ASN A 83 -3.26 -6.35 9.78
C ASN A 83 -3.95 -4.97 9.79
N PRO A 84 -5.30 -4.91 9.72
CA PRO A 84 -6.05 -3.66 9.72
C PRO A 84 -5.99 -2.95 11.07
N GLU A 85 -5.78 -3.71 12.15
CA GLU A 85 -5.55 -3.17 13.49
C GLU A 85 -4.31 -2.28 13.56
N ASN A 86 -3.24 -2.66 12.86
CA ASN A 86 -2.00 -1.86 12.83
C ASN A 86 -2.19 -0.56 12.06
N ALA A 87 -2.97 -0.61 10.96
CA ALA A 87 -3.35 0.58 10.22
C ALA A 87 -4.22 1.53 11.07
N ALA A 88 -5.20 1.00 11.80
CA ALA A 88 -6.01 1.78 12.74
C ALA A 88 -5.15 2.44 13.84
N LYS A 89 -4.22 1.68 14.44
CA LYS A 89 -3.25 2.22 15.40
C LYS A 89 -2.36 3.29 14.79
N ALA A 90 -1.89 3.14 13.55
CA ALA A 90 -1.10 4.16 12.86
C ALA A 90 -1.85 5.49 12.79
N ILE A 91 -3.15 5.46 12.47
CA ILE A 91 -3.98 6.66 12.38
C ILE A 91 -4.15 7.33 13.74
N VAL A 92 -4.32 6.56 14.82
CA VAL A 92 -4.53 7.11 16.17
C VAL A 92 -3.22 7.63 16.77
N GLU A 93 -2.13 6.87 16.64
CA GLU A 93 -0.89 7.12 17.37
C GLU A 93 0.12 7.96 16.59
N LEU A 94 0.17 7.83 15.27
CA LEU A 94 1.20 8.44 14.43
C LEU A 94 0.69 9.68 13.67
N ASN A 95 -0.62 9.90 13.59
CA ASN A 95 -1.16 11.10 12.97
C ASN A 95 -0.73 12.36 13.75
N GLN A 96 -0.29 13.38 13.02
CA GLN A 96 0.26 14.64 13.54
C GLN A 96 1.50 14.51 14.43
N LYS A 97 2.14 13.34 14.47
CA LYS A 97 3.42 13.15 15.16
C LYS A 97 4.58 13.64 14.29
N ASN A 98 5.66 13.99 14.99
CA ASN A 98 6.89 14.42 14.35
C ASN A 98 7.68 13.21 13.84
N ILE A 99 7.89 13.13 12.53
CA ILE A 99 8.86 12.19 11.95
C ILE A 99 10.30 12.70 12.17
N ARG A 100 10.46 14.03 12.05
CA ARG A 100 11.67 14.79 12.43
C ARG A 100 11.27 15.98 13.28
N PRO A 101 12.21 16.60 14.05
CA PRO A 101 11.92 17.80 14.82
C PRO A 101 11.24 18.88 13.96
N GLY A 102 10.03 19.30 14.36
CA GLY A 102 9.25 20.31 13.65
C GLY A 102 8.55 19.84 12.36
N ARG A 103 8.65 18.56 11.98
CA ARG A 103 8.03 18.01 10.77
C ARG A 103 6.96 16.98 11.15
N ARG A 104 5.71 17.42 11.15
CA ARG A 104 4.54 16.59 11.45
C ARG A 104 4.02 15.90 10.19
N VAL A 105 3.74 14.61 10.30
CA VAL A 105 3.11 13.82 9.23
C VAL A 105 1.61 13.72 9.45
N GLY A 106 0.83 13.64 8.37
CA GLY A 106 -0.58 13.30 8.43
C GLY A 106 -0.76 11.81 8.14
N VAL A 107 -1.46 11.09 9.01
CA VAL A 107 -1.80 9.66 8.76
C VAL A 107 -3.32 9.55 8.73
N THR A 108 -3.86 9.06 7.63
CA THR A 108 -5.30 8.89 7.42
C THR A 108 -5.59 7.53 6.78
N ILE A 109 -6.87 7.15 6.76
CA ILE A 109 -7.34 5.96 6.04
C ILE A 109 -6.94 6.08 4.56
N SER A 110 -6.38 5.00 4.00
CA SER A 110 -6.20 4.90 2.55
C SER A 110 -7.52 4.44 1.93
N THR A 111 -8.04 5.22 0.97
CA THR A 111 -9.15 4.78 0.12
C THR A 111 -8.59 3.87 -0.96
N ASP A 112 -8.54 2.58 -0.69
CA ASP A 112 -8.06 1.59 -1.65
C ASP A 112 -9.16 1.31 -2.69
N HIS A 113 -8.99 1.82 -3.90
CA HIS A 113 -9.93 1.61 -5.01
C HIS A 113 -9.71 0.23 -5.65
N ARG A 114 -10.07 -0.84 -4.93
CA ARG A 114 -9.92 -2.24 -5.40
C ARG A 114 -11.06 -2.72 -6.33
N THR A 115 -11.77 -1.80 -6.98
CA THR A 115 -12.89 -2.14 -7.87
C THR A 115 -12.48 -1.96 -9.32
N LEU A 116 -12.53 -3.03 -10.10
CA LEU A 116 -12.40 -2.97 -11.55
C LEU A 116 -13.80 -2.93 -12.18
N LEU A 117 -13.98 -2.00 -13.11
CA LEU A 117 -15.20 -1.89 -13.88
C LEU A 117 -15.01 -2.52 -15.25
N LEU A 118 -15.77 -3.59 -15.54
CA LEU A 118 -15.80 -4.24 -16.84
C LEU A 118 -17.00 -3.71 -17.62
N ILE A 119 -16.76 -3.07 -18.77
CA ILE A 119 -17.78 -2.49 -19.65
C ILE A 119 -17.65 -3.14 -21.03
N GLY A 120 -18.76 -3.22 -21.76
CA GLY A 120 -18.77 -3.76 -23.14
C GLY A 120 -18.80 -5.29 -23.20
N LEU A 121 -19.25 -5.93 -22.11
CA LEU A 121 -19.53 -7.36 -22.11
C LEU A 121 -20.83 -7.63 -22.89
N ASP A 122 -20.86 -8.73 -23.64
CA ASP A 122 -22.09 -9.22 -24.28
C ASP A 122 -23.15 -9.47 -23.19
N CYS A 123 -24.41 -9.13 -23.46
CA CYS A 123 -25.51 -9.26 -22.50
C CYS A 123 -25.77 -10.70 -22.04
N ARG A 124 -25.18 -11.70 -22.72
CA ARG A 124 -25.24 -13.12 -22.36
C ARG A 124 -24.21 -13.54 -21.33
N VAL A 125 -23.17 -12.74 -21.08
CA VAL A 125 -22.13 -13.06 -20.10
C VAL A 125 -22.70 -12.87 -18.70
N SER A 126 -22.77 -13.96 -17.94
CA SER A 126 -23.30 -13.93 -16.57
C SER A 126 -22.24 -13.50 -15.55
N LYS A 127 -22.67 -13.06 -14.36
CA LYS A 127 -21.77 -12.81 -13.22
C LYS A 127 -20.91 -14.03 -12.89
N ASP A 128 -21.47 -15.23 -12.99
CA ASP A 128 -20.76 -16.47 -12.68
C ASP A 128 -19.65 -16.74 -13.70
N ASP A 129 -19.86 -16.42 -14.98
CA ASP A 129 -18.83 -16.55 -16.01
C ASP A 129 -17.70 -15.56 -15.77
N ILE A 130 -18.03 -14.30 -15.44
CA ILE A 130 -17.04 -13.28 -15.06
C ILE A 130 -16.26 -13.73 -13.83
N PHE A 131 -16.97 -14.21 -12.79
CA PHE A 131 -16.34 -14.66 -11.57
C PHE A 131 -15.36 -15.81 -11.84
N LYS A 132 -15.77 -16.83 -12.60
CA LYS A 132 -14.89 -17.96 -12.96
C LYS A 132 -13.64 -17.51 -13.71
N VAL A 133 -13.79 -16.63 -14.71
CA VAL A 133 -12.66 -16.13 -15.49
C VAL A 133 -11.72 -15.32 -14.60
N CYS A 134 -12.26 -14.38 -13.82
CA CYS A 134 -11.47 -13.53 -12.94
C CYS A 134 -10.81 -14.32 -11.81
N ASP A 135 -11.49 -15.27 -11.18
CA ASP A 135 -10.92 -16.14 -10.15
C ASP A 135 -9.85 -17.07 -10.72
N SER A 136 -10.03 -17.58 -11.95
CA SER A 136 -8.98 -18.37 -12.61
C SER A 136 -7.72 -17.56 -12.92
N ALA A 137 -7.88 -16.27 -13.24
CA ALA A 137 -6.77 -15.36 -13.52
C ALA A 137 -6.13 -14.81 -12.23
N LEU A 138 -6.91 -14.65 -11.16
CA LEU A 138 -6.55 -13.99 -9.90
C LEU A 138 -7.09 -14.79 -8.69
N PRO A 139 -6.60 -16.02 -8.47
CA PRO A 139 -7.19 -16.93 -7.49
C PRO A 139 -7.15 -16.36 -6.08
N GLY A 140 -8.30 -16.32 -5.41
CA GLY A 140 -8.43 -15.82 -4.04
C GLY A 140 -8.35 -14.30 -3.86
N ASN A 141 -8.22 -13.54 -4.96
CA ASN A 141 -8.16 -12.08 -4.92
C ASN A 141 -9.49 -11.41 -5.34
N LEU A 142 -10.46 -12.19 -5.82
CA LEU A 142 -11.78 -11.70 -6.19
C LEU A 142 -12.77 -11.84 -5.02
N MET A 143 -13.26 -10.71 -4.50
CA MET A 143 -14.22 -10.71 -3.38
C MET A 143 -15.67 -10.89 -3.83
N SER A 144 -16.08 -10.17 -4.88
CA SER A 144 -17.45 -10.24 -5.42
C SER A 144 -17.51 -9.65 -6.82
N VAL A 145 -18.53 -10.05 -7.58
CA VAL A 145 -18.89 -9.46 -8.87
C VAL A 145 -20.31 -8.91 -8.73
N THR A 146 -20.49 -7.62 -9.04
CA THR A 146 -21.79 -6.93 -8.91
C THR A 146 -22.13 -6.25 -10.24
N GLU A 147 -23.41 -6.29 -10.62
CA GLU A 147 -23.94 -5.52 -11.76
C GLU A 147 -24.29 -4.12 -11.27
N LEU A 148 -24.02 -3.11 -12.11
CA LEU A 148 -24.41 -1.72 -11.87
C LEU A 148 -25.88 -1.49 -12.22
#